data_AF-W2PRR6-F1
#
_entry.id   AF-W2PRR6-F1
#
_cell.length_a   1.000
_cell.length_b   1.000
_cell.length_c   1.000
_cell.angle_alpha   90.00
_cell.angle_beta   90.00
_cell.angle_gamma   90.00
#
_symmetry.space_group_name_H-M   'P 1'
#
loop_
_entity.id
_entity.type
_entity.pdbx_description
1 polymer ?
#
loop_
_entity_poly.entity_id
_entity_poly.type
_entity_poly.pdbx_seq_one_letter_code
_entity_poly.pdbx_strand_id
1 'polypeptide(L)'
;MHWVFCGIRFGERYQYKITKALQRVMKLIERGTASKTEFHQVLGSLRHISLCLPTARPFYQRLQRQCTSAPRFGRVRLSDGAKDIVIWFRQTLQHGCLAELLLSMFSSMPAPDVELFMDASNEGIAVLNPAMDQFIQLKFDKDELASIN
;
A
#
# COMPACT_ATOMS: atom_id res chain seq x y z
N MET A 1 -20.17 -0.40 -9.30
CA MET A 1 -18.81 -0.90 -8.95
C MET A 1 -18.51 -0.51 -7.53
N HIS A 2 -18.45 -1.47 -6.61
CA HIS A 2 -18.33 -1.23 -5.18
C HIS A 2 -16.86 -1.35 -4.77
N TRP A 3 -16.27 -0.26 -4.30
CA TRP A 3 -14.87 -0.25 -3.87
C TRP A 3 -14.79 -0.74 -2.42
N VAL A 4 -14.41 -2.00 -2.26
CA VAL A 4 -14.15 -2.61 -0.95
C VAL A 4 -12.64 -2.72 -0.81
N PHE A 5 -12.10 -2.03 0.18
CA PHE A 5 -10.68 -2.07 0.48
C PHE A 5 -10.55 -2.70 1.86
N CYS A 6 -10.04 -3.94 1.95
CA CYS A 6 -9.87 -4.63 3.24
C CYS A 6 -11.15 -4.59 4.12
N GLY A 7 -12.32 -4.95 3.55
CA GLY A 7 -13.61 -4.92 4.26
C GLY A 7 -14.22 -3.54 4.50
N ILE A 8 -13.52 -2.44 4.22
CA ILE A 8 -14.03 -1.07 4.34
C ILE A 8 -14.80 -0.70 3.07
N ARG A 9 -16.11 -0.48 3.19
CA ARG A 9 -16.95 0.09 2.13
C ARG A 9 -16.72 1.60 2.04
N PHE A 10 -15.97 2.03 1.03
CA PHE A 10 -15.85 3.44 0.71
C PHE A 10 -17.10 3.93 -0.04
N GLY A 11 -17.97 4.69 0.64
CA GLY A 11 -19.19 5.24 0.04
C GLY A 11 -18.94 6.16 -1.17
N GLU A 12 -20.00 6.52 -1.90
CA GLU A 12 -19.94 7.29 -3.14
C GLU A 12 -19.12 8.59 -3.04
N ARG A 13 -19.11 9.23 -1.86
CA ARG A 13 -18.34 10.45 -1.58
C ARG A 13 -16.81 10.23 -1.65
N TYR A 14 -16.31 8.99 -1.66
CA TYR A 14 -14.88 8.71 -1.77
C TYR A 14 -14.44 8.37 -3.22
N GLN A 15 -15.39 8.05 -4.10
CA GLN A 15 -15.14 7.70 -5.50
C GLN A 15 -14.42 8.80 -6.27
N TYR A 16 -14.89 10.05 -6.15
CA TYR A 16 -14.27 11.18 -6.84
C TYR A 16 -12.81 11.40 -6.40
N LYS A 17 -12.46 11.05 -5.14
CA LYS A 17 -11.09 11.17 -4.62
C LYS A 17 -10.19 10.09 -5.20
N ILE A 18 -10.68 8.85 -5.29
CA ILE A 18 -10.00 7.73 -5.93
C ILE A 18 -9.75 8.05 -7.41
N THR A 19 -10.79 8.46 -8.15
CA THR A 19 -10.68 8.81 -9.57
C THR A 19 -9.67 9.95 -9.78
N LYS A 20 -9.72 10.99 -8.94
CA LYS A 20 -8.78 12.11 -9.01
C LYS A 20 -7.33 11.68 -8.71
N ALA A 21 -7.14 10.80 -7.72
CA ALA A 21 -5.83 10.24 -7.41
C ALA A 21 -5.29 9.42 -8.59
N LEU A 22 -6.14 8.57 -9.16
CA LEU A 22 -5.81 7.72 -10.30
C LEU A 22 -5.40 8.54 -11.52
N GLN A 23 -6.17 9.57 -11.88
CA GLN A 23 -5.85 10.46 -13.00
C GLN A 23 -4.49 11.15 -12.83
N ARG A 24 -4.17 11.60 -11.61
CA ARG A 24 -2.88 12.24 -11.31
C ARG A 24 -1.72 11.27 -11.42
N VAL A 25 -1.92 10.04 -10.93
CA VAL A 25 -0.96 8.94 -11.02
C VAL A 25 -0.71 8.56 -12.49
N MET A 26 -1.76 8.39 -13.29
CA MET A 26 -1.63 8.08 -14.72
C MET A 26 -0.88 9.16 -15.48
N LYS A 27 -1.23 10.44 -15.25
CA LYS A 27 -0.53 11.57 -15.85
C LYS A 27 0.96 11.61 -15.49
N LEU A 28 1.30 11.21 -14.26
CA LEU A 28 2.68 11.14 -13.80
C LEU A 28 3.45 10.01 -14.50
N ILE A 29 2.82 8.85 -14.70
CA ILE A 29 3.37 7.70 -15.45
C ILE A 29 3.62 8.08 -16.91
N GLU A 30 2.61 8.60 -17.59
CA GLU A 30 2.68 8.97 -19.01
C GLU A 30 3.79 9.98 -19.31
N ARG A 31 3.99 10.95 -18.41
CA ARG A 31 5.01 11.99 -18.60
C ARG A 31 6.42 11.52 -18.27
N GLY A 32 6.58 10.54 -17.38
CA GLY A 32 7.89 10.10 -16.87
C GLY A 32 8.70 11.18 -16.11
N THR A 33 8.15 12.39 -15.99
CA THR A 33 8.77 13.57 -15.38
C THR A 33 7.74 14.30 -14.55
N ALA A 34 8.17 15.00 -13.50
CA ALA A 34 7.28 15.76 -12.64
C ALA A 34 7.92 17.06 -12.17
N SER A 35 7.12 18.12 -12.05
CA SER A 35 7.49 19.28 -11.24
C SER A 35 7.22 19.03 -9.75
N LYS A 36 7.83 19.86 -8.88
CA LYS A 36 7.57 19.81 -7.45
C LYS A 36 6.08 20.00 -7.11
N THR A 37 5.36 20.82 -7.88
CA THR A 37 3.92 21.01 -7.73
C THR A 37 3.13 19.76 -8.11
N GLU A 38 3.49 19.08 -9.21
CA GLU A 38 2.84 17.82 -9.61
C GLU A 38 3.06 16.72 -8.56
N PHE A 39 4.27 16.62 -8.00
CA PHE A 39 4.53 15.70 -6.88
C PHE A 39 3.65 15.99 -5.68
N HIS A 40 3.54 17.25 -5.23
CA HIS A 40 2.68 17.60 -4.11
C HIS A 40 1.20 17.32 -4.38
N GLN A 41 0.74 17.52 -5.62
CA GLN A 41 -0.63 17.17 -6.00
C GLN A 41 -0.88 15.66 -5.89
N VAL A 42 0.04 14.84 -6.40
CA VAL A 42 -0.04 13.37 -6.32
C VAL A 42 0.01 12.93 -4.85
N LEU A 43 1.01 13.36 -4.09
CA LEU A 43 1.17 13.04 -2.67
C LEU A 43 -0.02 13.51 -1.82
N GLY A 44 -0.60 14.66 -2.15
CA GLY A 44 -1.81 15.16 -1.50
C GLY A 44 -3.01 14.23 -1.72
N SER A 45 -3.19 13.72 -2.94
CA SER A 45 -4.25 12.73 -3.22
C SER A 45 -3.98 11.36 -2.61
N LEU A 46 -2.71 10.93 -2.52
CA LEU A 46 -2.33 9.62 -1.99
C LEU A 46 -2.28 9.56 -0.45
N ARG A 47 -2.27 10.70 0.24
CA ARG A 47 -2.18 10.76 1.70
C ARG A 47 -3.28 9.96 2.38
N HIS A 48 -4.53 10.12 1.93
CA HIS A 48 -5.66 9.39 2.52
C HIS A 48 -5.56 7.88 2.30
N ILE A 49 -5.13 7.45 1.12
CA ILE A 49 -4.93 6.03 0.81
C ILE A 49 -3.87 5.43 1.71
N SER A 50 -2.77 6.15 1.93
CA SER A 50 -1.66 5.71 2.79
C SER A 50 -2.01 5.71 4.29
N LEU A 51 -3.06 6.44 4.69
CA LEU A 51 -3.61 6.37 6.04
C LEU A 51 -4.48 5.13 6.21
N CYS A 52 -5.37 4.87 5.24
CA CYS A 52 -6.27 3.71 5.23
C CYS A 52 -5.54 2.40 4.94
N LEU A 53 -4.36 2.47 4.32
CA LEU A 53 -3.56 1.32 3.95
C LEU A 53 -2.15 1.40 4.51
N PRO A 54 -1.85 0.66 5.60
CA PRO A 54 -0.52 0.62 6.16
C PRO A 54 0.56 0.21 5.15
N THR A 55 0.28 -0.72 4.24
CA THR A 55 1.24 -1.18 3.22
C THR A 55 1.58 -0.11 2.18
N ALA A 56 0.73 0.91 1.97
CA ALA A 56 1.05 2.04 1.08
C ALA A 56 2.05 3.03 1.69
N ARG A 57 2.21 3.06 3.02
CA ARG A 57 3.08 4.02 3.72
C ARG A 57 4.54 4.01 3.25
N PRO A 58 5.24 2.87 3.15
CA PRO A 58 6.63 2.86 2.67
C PRO A 58 6.75 3.39 1.22
N PHE A 59 5.81 3.04 0.34
CA PHE A 59 5.80 3.54 -1.05
C PHE A 59 5.54 5.05 -1.10
N TYR A 60 4.59 5.54 -0.30
CA TYR A 60 4.32 6.96 -0.14
C TYR A 60 5.54 7.75 0.33
N GLN A 61 6.22 7.26 1.37
CA GLN A 61 7.41 7.90 1.91
C GLN A 61 8.54 7.94 0.88
N ARG A 62 8.75 6.86 0.12
CA ARG A 62 9.78 6.82 -0.93
C ARG A 62 9.48 7.80 -2.06
N LEU A 63 8.22 7.93 -2.48
CA LEU A 63 7.80 8.95 -3.44
C LEU A 63 7.97 10.37 -2.87
N GLN A 64 7.68 10.57 -1.59
CA GLN A 64 7.88 11.83 -0.89
C GLN A 64 9.36 12.23 -0.82
N ARG A 65 10.28 11.27 -0.59
CA ARG A 65 11.73 11.53 -0.64
C ARG A 65 12.15 12.08 -2.01
N GLN A 66 11.65 11.49 -3.10
CA GLN A 66 11.94 12.01 -4.44
C GLN A 66 11.38 13.43 -4.64
N CYS A 67 10.17 13.71 -4.15
CA CYS A 67 9.60 15.07 -4.17
C CYS A 67 10.48 16.07 -3.40
N THR A 68 10.97 15.68 -2.22
CA THR A 68 11.83 16.55 -1.40
C THR A 68 13.14 16.85 -2.10
N SER A 69 13.75 15.85 -2.75
CA SER A 69 14.99 16.02 -3.55
C SER A 69 14.79 16.78 -4.86
N ALA A 70 13.54 16.95 -5.33
CA ALA A 70 13.28 17.68 -6.55
C ALA A 70 13.60 19.19 -6.38
N PRO A 71 14.22 19.82 -7.41
CA PRO A 71 14.49 21.24 -7.41
C PRO A 71 13.18 22.02 -7.32
N ARG A 72 13.27 23.24 -6.79
CA ARG A 72 12.10 24.12 -6.60
C ARG A 72 11.41 24.45 -7.92
N PHE A 73 12.19 24.62 -8.99
CA PHE A 73 11.74 24.96 -10.33
C PHE A 73 12.18 23.90 -11.33
N GLY A 74 11.40 23.76 -12.42
CA GLY A 74 11.66 22.77 -13.45
C GLY A 74 10.99 21.42 -13.20
N ARG A 75 11.35 20.45 -14.05
CA ARG A 75 10.83 19.08 -14.02
C ARG A 75 11.99 18.10 -13.78
N VAL A 76 11.73 17.03 -13.03
CA VAL A 76 12.70 15.95 -12.79
C VAL A 76 12.14 14.65 -13.34
N ARG A 77 13.03 13.83 -13.90
CA ARG A 77 12.69 12.46 -14.29
C ARG A 77 12.36 11.61 -13.07
N LEU A 78 11.34 10.77 -13.18
CA LEU A 78 11.03 9.78 -12.16
C LEU A 78 12.20 8.79 -12.06
N SER A 79 12.65 8.50 -10.84
CA SER A 79 13.58 7.39 -10.62
C SER A 79 12.86 6.08 -10.94
N ASP A 80 13.59 5.03 -11.29
CA ASP A 80 12.93 3.75 -11.62
C ASP A 80 12.08 3.23 -10.45
N GLY A 81 12.61 3.30 -9.23
CA GLY A 81 11.83 2.96 -8.04
C GLY A 81 10.58 3.83 -7.83
N ALA A 82 10.57 5.11 -8.25
CA ALA A 82 9.37 5.92 -8.21
C ALA A 82 8.38 5.61 -9.34
N LYS A 83 8.84 5.14 -10.50
CA LYS A 83 7.94 4.62 -11.54
C LYS A 83 7.22 3.38 -11.01
N ASP A 84 7.94 2.44 -10.41
CA ASP A 84 7.36 1.22 -9.84
C ASP A 84 6.30 1.55 -8.77
N ILE A 85 6.61 2.51 -7.88
CA ILE A 85 5.67 3.00 -6.88
C ILE A 85 4.40 3.56 -7.50
N VAL A 86 4.53 4.42 -8.51
CA VAL A 86 3.38 5.08 -9.13
C VAL A 86 2.55 4.07 -9.94
N ILE A 87 3.19 3.07 -10.55
CA ILE A 87 2.52 1.92 -11.19
C ILE A 87 1.75 1.09 -10.15
N TRP A 88 2.36 0.82 -9.00
CA TRP A 88 1.72 0.12 -7.89
C TRP A 88 0.48 0.88 -7.38
N PHE A 89 0.59 2.20 -7.21
CA PHE A 89 -0.55 3.03 -6.85
C PHE A 89 -1.64 3.02 -7.92
N ARG A 90 -1.28 3.02 -9.21
CA ARG A 90 -2.25 2.93 -10.32
C ARG A 90 -3.08 1.66 -10.21
N GLN A 91 -2.41 0.51 -10.10
CA GLN A 91 -3.09 -0.78 -10.04
C GLN A 91 -3.93 -0.91 -8.76
N THR A 92 -3.40 -0.46 -7.62
CA THR A 92 -4.14 -0.40 -6.35
C THR A 92 -5.41 0.45 -6.46
N LEU A 93 -5.28 1.62 -7.09
CA LEU A 93 -6.37 2.57 -7.32
C LEU A 93 -7.35 2.14 -8.41
N GLN A 94 -7.01 1.18 -9.28
CA GLN A 94 -7.86 0.67 -10.35
C GLN A 94 -8.66 -0.55 -9.91
N HIS A 95 -8.05 -1.44 -9.13
CA HIS A 95 -8.64 -2.73 -8.82
C HIS A 95 -9.23 -2.80 -7.41
N GLY A 96 -8.79 -1.95 -6.48
CA GLY A 96 -9.32 -1.92 -5.10
C GLY A 96 -8.98 -3.16 -4.26
N CYS A 97 -8.55 -4.27 -4.88
CA CYS A 97 -8.13 -5.50 -4.24
C CYS A 97 -6.61 -5.53 -4.06
N LEU A 98 -6.16 -5.27 -2.83
CA LEU A 98 -4.75 -5.30 -2.48
C LEU A 98 -4.19 -6.70 -2.27
N ALA A 99 -5.00 -7.64 -1.78
CA ALA A 99 -4.50 -8.95 -1.37
C ALA A 99 -3.87 -9.73 -2.53
N GLU A 100 -4.48 -9.68 -3.72
CA GLU A 100 -3.98 -10.37 -4.91
C GLU A 100 -2.92 -9.56 -5.69
N LEU A 101 -3.06 -8.23 -5.70
CA LEU A 101 -2.16 -7.34 -6.42
C LEU A 101 -0.76 -7.30 -5.77
N LEU A 102 -0.68 -7.38 -4.44
CA LEU A 102 0.57 -7.36 -3.70
C LEU A 102 1.40 -8.64 -3.88
N LEU A 103 0.81 -9.76 -4.29
CA LEU A 103 1.56 -11.01 -4.52
C LEU A 103 2.09 -11.07 -5.96
N SER A 104 1.29 -10.65 -6.93
CA SER A 104 1.65 -10.73 -8.36
C SER A 104 2.70 -9.69 -8.79
N MET A 105 2.68 -8.48 -8.22
CA MET A 105 3.67 -7.44 -8.54
C MET A 105 5.04 -7.67 -7.89
N PHE A 106 5.08 -8.42 -6.78
CA PHE A 106 6.25 -8.60 -5.94
C PHE A 106 6.90 -9.99 -6.13
N SER A 107 6.65 -10.66 -7.25
CA SER A 107 7.26 -11.98 -7.54
C SER A 107 8.80 -11.97 -7.58
N SER A 108 9.42 -10.80 -7.53
CA SER A 108 10.88 -10.59 -7.46
C SER A 108 11.33 -9.85 -6.20
N MET A 109 10.62 -9.99 -5.07
CA MET A 109 11.19 -9.49 -3.80
C MET A 109 12.54 -10.18 -3.54
N PRO A 110 13.55 -9.45 -3.03
CA PRO A 110 14.70 -10.10 -2.44
C PRO A 110 14.22 -11.09 -1.37
N ALA A 111 14.95 -12.20 -1.20
CA ALA A 111 14.62 -13.18 -0.18
C ALA A 111 14.42 -12.47 1.16
N PRO A 112 13.29 -12.70 1.86
CA PRO A 112 13.03 -12.05 3.13
C PRO A 112 14.11 -12.44 4.13
N ASP A 113 14.56 -11.48 4.95
CA ASP A 113 15.56 -11.75 6.00
C ASP A 113 15.03 -12.76 7.04
N VAL A 114 13.70 -12.76 7.25
CA VAL A 114 12.98 -13.69 8.14
C VAL A 114 11.63 -14.03 7.50
N GLU A 115 11.31 -15.31 7.43
CA GLU A 115 10.01 -15.82 6.99
C GLU A 115 9.25 -16.37 8.19
N LEU A 116 8.03 -15.86 8.43
CA LEU A 116 7.15 -16.28 9.52
C LEU A 116 5.85 -16.84 8.95
N PHE A 117 5.50 -18.06 9.36
CA PHE A 117 4.24 -18.69 9.01
C PHE A 117 3.23 -18.40 10.12
N MET A 118 2.09 -17.81 9.79
CA MET A 118 1.06 -17.48 10.77
C MET A 118 -0.25 -18.16 10.41
N ASP A 119 -0.90 -18.75 11.41
CA ASP A 119 -2.24 -19.31 11.31
C ASP A 119 -3.06 -18.90 12.53
N ALA A 120 -4.38 -18.86 12.38
CA ALA A 120 -5.29 -18.50 13.46
C ALA A 120 -6.48 -19.45 13.47
N SER A 121 -6.89 -19.82 14.67
CA SER A 121 -8.07 -20.64 14.95
C SER A 121 -9.03 -19.89 15.87
N ASN A 122 -10.21 -20.46 16.12
CA ASN A 122 -11.14 -19.91 17.10
C ASN A 122 -10.61 -19.95 18.54
N GLU A 123 -9.46 -20.58 18.80
CA GLU A 123 -8.82 -20.64 20.12
C GLU A 123 -7.67 -19.64 20.28
N GLY A 124 -7.13 -19.11 19.18
CA GLY A 124 -5.95 -18.25 19.24
C GLY A 124 -5.15 -18.19 17.94
N ILE A 125 -4.00 -17.51 18.01
CA ILE A 125 -3.06 -17.31 16.91
C ILE A 125 -1.80 -18.15 17.16
N ALA A 126 -1.28 -18.77 16.10
CA ALA A 126 0.00 -19.45 16.08
C ALA A 126 0.92 -18.81 15.03
N VAL A 127 2.16 -18.56 15.42
CA VAL A 127 3.23 -18.06 14.54
C VAL A 127 4.40 -19.00 14.62
N LEU A 128 4.90 -19.46 13.49
CA LEU A 128 6.08 -20.31 13.35
C LEU A 128 7.20 -19.54 12.65
N ASN A 129 8.38 -19.57 13.24
CA ASN A 129 9.64 -19.07 12.70
C ASN A 129 10.58 -20.27 12.43
N PRO A 130 10.57 -20.85 11.22
CA PRO A 130 11.41 -22.00 10.91
C PRO A 130 12.89 -21.65 10.87
N ALA A 131 13.26 -20.40 10.63
CA ALA A 131 14.67 -19.98 10.61
C ALA A 131 15.34 -20.09 11.99
N MET A 132 14.55 -20.02 13.06
CA MET A 132 15.04 -20.07 14.45
C MET A 132 14.50 -21.26 15.24
N ASP A 133 13.73 -22.16 14.60
CA ASP A 133 12.99 -23.26 15.24
C ASP A 133 12.15 -22.78 16.45
N GLN A 134 11.45 -21.66 16.26
CA GLN A 134 10.67 -21.01 17.30
C GLN A 134 9.22 -20.90 16.89
N PHE A 135 8.33 -20.96 17.88
CA PHE A 135 6.92 -20.67 17.69
C PHE A 135 6.39 -19.76 18.80
N ILE A 136 5.41 -18.94 18.45
CA ILE A 136 4.64 -18.13 19.37
C ILE A 136 3.20 -18.63 19.27
N GLN A 137 2.62 -19.00 20.40
CA GLN A 137 1.21 -19.32 20.50
C GLN A 137 0.54 -18.34 21.46
N LEU A 138 -0.48 -17.66 20.97
CA LEU A 138 -1.29 -16.74 21.76
C LEU A 138 -2.71 -17.30 21.79
N LYS A 139 -3.18 -17.67 22.99
CA LYS A 139 -4.57 -18.08 23.18
C LYS A 139 -5.43 -16.86 23.45
N PHE A 140 -6.60 -16.82 22.85
CA PHE A 140 -7.56 -15.76 23.12
C PHE A 140 -8.05 -15.83 24.56
N ASP A 141 -8.21 -14.65 25.17
CA ASP A 141 -8.83 -14.56 26.47
C ASP A 141 -10.36 -14.68 26.39
N LYS A 142 -11.03 -14.65 27.55
CA LYS A 142 -12.48 -14.85 27.63
C LYS A 142 -13.26 -13.73 26.94
N ASP A 143 -12.73 -12.50 26.95
CA ASP A 143 -13.39 -11.33 26.37
C ASP A 143 -13.23 -11.32 24.84
N GLU A 144 -12.06 -11.75 24.36
CA GLU A 144 -11.76 -11.96 22.95
C GLU A 144 -12.60 -13.10 22.35
N LEU A 145 -12.71 -14.23 23.06
CA LEU A 145 -13.56 -15.37 22.63
C LEU A 145 -15.05 -15.01 22.59
N ALA A 146 -15.53 -14.17 23.52
CA ALA A 146 -16.91 -13.68 23.53
C ALA A 146 -17.23 -12.76 22.33
N SER A 147 -16.20 -12.19 21.69
CA SER A 147 -16.33 -11.31 20.52
C SER A 147 -16.30 -12.08 19.19
N ILE A 148 -15.97 -13.38 19.22
CA ILE A 148 -15.86 -14.24 18.03
C ILE A 148 -17.18 -14.99 17.76
N ASN A 149 -18.12 -15.02 18.72
CA ASN A 149 -19.38 -15.78 18.66
C ASN A 149 -20.61 -14.90 18.44
#